data_AF-A0A519BEU5-F1
#
_entry.id   AF-A0A519BEU5-F1
#
_cell.length_a   1.000
_cell.length_b   1.000
_cell.length_c   1.000
_cell.angle_alpha   90.00
_cell.angle_beta   90.00
_cell.angle_gamma   90.00
#
_symmetry.space_group_name_H-M   'P 1'
#
loop_
_entity.id
_entity.type
_entity.pdbx_description
1 polymer ?
#
loop_
_entity_poly.entity_id
_entity_poly.type
_entity_poly.pdbx_seq_one_letter_code
_entity_poly.pdbx_strand_id
1 'polypeptide(L)'
;MLDYLILILININPFFGGKFLAVAYITVAKLNPFISILLVIISEILICTLIFYFAQYLRKFNFFKKKLNKVNSKWVKNGAYIGFFAGQFFVGTLFVSLVLGLVENRRNDILFFYVPLIASTICYTLIYYYLSSHGINLMKNWL
;
A
#
# COMPACT_ATOMS: atom_id res chain seq x y z
N MET A 1 12.14 -20.33 4.46
CA MET A 1 12.19 -19.64 3.14
C MET A 1 10.80 -19.65 2.50
N LEU A 2 10.15 -20.82 2.44
CA LEU A 2 8.74 -20.95 2.02
C LEU A 2 7.79 -20.02 2.80
N ASP A 3 7.97 -19.90 4.11
CA ASP A 3 7.10 -19.06 4.94
C ASP A 3 7.18 -17.57 4.58
N TYR A 4 8.36 -17.10 4.19
CA TYR A 4 8.54 -15.71 3.73
C TYR A 4 7.94 -15.48 2.34
N LEU A 5 7.89 -16.50 1.47
CA LEU A 5 7.16 -16.42 0.21
C LEU A 5 5.65 -16.38 0.43
N ILE A 6 5.13 -17.19 1.35
CA ILE A 6 3.72 -17.17 1.76
C ILE A 6 3.36 -15.80 2.34
N LEU A 7 4.22 -15.23 3.18
CA LEU A 7 4.04 -13.89 3.73
C LEU A 7 3.92 -12.83 2.62
N ILE A 8 4.78 -12.90 1.60
CA ILE A 8 4.69 -12.00 0.45
C ILE A 8 3.33 -12.16 -0.21
N LEU A 9 2.91 -13.38 -0.57
CA LEU A 9 1.63 -13.65 -1.22
C LEU A 9 0.42 -13.13 -0.42
N ILE A 10 0.43 -13.30 0.90
CA ILE A 10 -0.61 -12.76 1.80
C ILE A 10 -0.63 -11.22 1.73
N ASN A 11 0.55 -10.59 1.68
CA ASN A 11 0.67 -9.14 1.61
C ASN A 11 0.27 -8.55 0.24
N ILE A 12 0.50 -9.27 -0.87
CA ILE A 12 0.09 -8.86 -2.22
C ILE A 12 -1.44 -8.77 -2.35
N ASN A 13 -2.17 -9.42 -1.44
CA ASN A 13 -3.62 -9.49 -1.50
C ASN A 13 -4.25 -8.08 -1.55
N PRO A 14 -4.96 -7.73 -2.64
CA PRO A 14 -5.50 -6.39 -2.85
C PRO A 14 -6.67 -6.04 -1.94
N PHE A 15 -7.20 -7.01 -1.18
CA PHE A 15 -8.34 -6.80 -0.31
C PHE A 15 -7.96 -6.19 1.03
N PHE A 16 -8.94 -5.51 1.64
CA PHE A 16 -8.83 -4.94 2.99
C PHE A 16 -8.28 -5.98 3.99
N GLY A 17 -7.26 -5.59 4.74
CA GLY A 17 -6.72 -6.43 5.81
C GLY A 17 -5.56 -7.35 5.41
N GLY A 18 -5.01 -7.28 4.20
CA GLY A 18 -3.80 -8.03 3.83
C GLY A 18 -2.64 -7.85 4.82
N LYS A 19 -2.44 -6.63 5.33
CA LYS A 19 -1.44 -6.34 6.39
C LYS A 19 -1.76 -7.03 7.72
N PHE A 20 -3.04 -7.05 8.12
CA PHE A 20 -3.44 -7.69 9.36
C PHE A 20 -3.22 -9.21 9.29
N LEU A 21 -3.60 -9.82 8.16
CA LEU A 21 -3.32 -11.23 7.88
C LEU A 21 -1.83 -11.53 7.82
N ALA A 22 -1.03 -10.67 7.20
CA ALA A 22 0.42 -10.80 7.15
C ALA A 22 1.03 -10.79 8.57
N VAL A 23 0.58 -9.87 9.44
CA VAL A 23 1.07 -9.81 10.83
C VAL A 23 0.59 -10.99 11.68
N ALA A 24 -0.66 -11.42 11.51
CA ALA A 24 -1.17 -12.63 12.15
C ALA A 24 -0.35 -13.86 11.73
N TYR A 25 0.01 -13.96 10.44
CA TYR A 25 0.87 -15.02 9.94
C TYR A 25 2.28 -14.96 10.54
N ILE A 26 2.90 -13.78 10.61
CA ILE A 26 4.24 -13.59 11.21
C ILE A 26 4.28 -14.12 12.66
N THR A 27 3.25 -13.80 13.43
CA THR A 27 3.15 -14.16 14.85
C THR A 27 2.83 -15.64 15.07
N VAL A 28 1.97 -16.24 14.24
CA VAL A 28 1.63 -17.68 14.32
C VAL A 28 2.78 -18.55 13.82
N ALA A 29 3.40 -18.19 12.68
CA ALA A 29 4.53 -18.91 12.09
C ALA A 29 5.88 -18.61 12.78
N LYS A 30 5.88 -17.78 13.83
CA LYS A 30 7.08 -17.39 14.61
C LYS A 30 8.24 -16.87 13.73
N LEU A 31 7.91 -16.10 12.70
CA LEU A 31 8.91 -15.54 11.78
C LEU A 31 9.71 -14.42 12.44
N ASN A 32 10.91 -14.16 11.91
CA ASN A 32 11.68 -13.02 12.38
C ASN A 32 10.92 -11.73 12.04
N PRO A 33 10.55 -10.92 13.04
CA PRO A 33 9.64 -9.80 12.83
C PRO A 33 10.27 -8.69 11.99
N PHE A 34 11.56 -8.43 12.15
CA PHE A 34 12.26 -7.38 11.40
C PHE A 34 12.35 -7.73 9.91
N ILE A 35 12.75 -8.96 9.59
CA ILE A 35 12.83 -9.45 8.20
C ILE A 35 11.43 -9.44 7.58
N SER A 36 10.42 -9.85 8.33
CA SER A 36 9.04 -9.93 7.85
C SER A 36 8.44 -8.55 7.54
N ILE A 37 8.64 -7.57 8.43
CA ILE A 37 8.20 -6.18 8.23
C ILE A 37 8.90 -5.58 7.01
N LEU A 38 10.21 -5.80 6.86
CA LEU A 38 10.97 -5.32 5.72
C LEU A 38 10.43 -5.88 4.40
N LEU A 39 10.15 -7.20 4.36
CA LEU A 39 9.56 -7.85 3.19
C LEU A 39 8.17 -7.31 2.84
N VAL A 40 7.33 -7.05 3.85
CA VAL A 40 6.01 -6.45 3.66
C VAL A 40 6.14 -5.05 3.03
N ILE A 41 7.03 -4.21 3.56
CA ILE A 41 7.26 -2.85 3.04
C ILE A 41 7.76 -2.90 1.59
N ILE A 42 8.79 -3.69 1.32
CA ILE A 42 9.40 -3.78 -0.02
C ILE A 42 8.39 -4.31 -1.04
N SER A 43 7.69 -5.41 -0.71
CA SER A 43 6.72 -6.01 -1.64
C SER A 43 5.57 -5.05 -1.96
N GLU A 44 5.04 -4.33 -0.97
CA GLU A 44 3.96 -3.36 -1.17
C GLU A 44 4.40 -2.19 -2.04
N ILE A 45 5.59 -1.62 -1.79
CA ILE A 45 6.15 -0.54 -2.62
C ILE A 45 6.30 -1.02 -4.07
N LEU A 46 6.86 -2.21 -4.29
CA LEU A 46 7.07 -2.76 -5.63
C LEU A 46 5.77 -2.93 -6.40
N ILE A 47 4.75 -3.52 -5.77
CA ILE A 47 3.48 -3.81 -6.45
C ILE A 47 2.70 -2.52 -6.70
N CYS A 48 2.68 -1.59 -5.75
CA CYS A 48 2.07 -0.28 -5.94
C CYS A 48 2.74 0.48 -7.09
N THR A 49 4.07 0.41 -7.18
CA THR A 49 4.83 1.00 -8.28
C THR A 49 4.48 0.36 -9.63
N LEU A 50 4.40 -0.97 -9.70
CA LEU A 50 3.99 -1.69 -10.92
C LEU A 50 2.58 -1.27 -11.37
N ILE A 51 1.63 -1.21 -10.44
CA ILE A 51 0.26 -0.79 -10.72
C ILE A 51 0.18 0.67 -11.15
N PHE A 52 0.99 1.55 -10.56
CA PHE A 52 1.08 2.94 -10.97
C PHE A 52 1.54 3.07 -12.42
N TYR A 53 2.60 2.37 -12.83
CA TYR A 53 3.03 2.36 -14.24
C TYR A 53 2.02 1.69 -15.17
N PHE A 54 1.36 0.62 -14.73
CA PHE A 54 0.28 -0.01 -15.47
C PHE A 54 -0.89 0.97 -15.69
N ALA A 55 -1.25 1.75 -14.68
CA ALA A 55 -2.26 2.80 -14.76
C ALA A 55 -1.84 3.93 -15.72
N GLN A 56 -0.56 4.35 -15.69
CA GLN A 56 -0.03 5.31 -16.67
C GLN A 56 -0.13 4.78 -18.10
N TYR A 57 0.11 3.47 -18.30
CA TYR A 57 -0.08 2.82 -19.60
C TYR A 57 -1.57 2.83 -20.01
N LEU A 58 -2.48 2.47 -19.11
CA LEU A 58 -3.93 2.48 -19.34
C LEU A 58 -4.48 3.88 -19.64
N ARG A 59 -3.83 4.94 -19.14
CA ARG A 59 -4.22 6.32 -19.44
C ARG A 59 -4.17 6.64 -20.95
N LYS A 60 -3.37 5.92 -21.74
CA LYS A 60 -3.26 6.12 -23.20
C LYS A 60 -4.58 5.81 -23.94
N PHE A 61 -5.50 5.07 -23.33
CA PHE A 61 -6.81 4.79 -23.91
C PHE A 61 -7.76 5.99 -23.77
N ASN A 62 -8.43 6.35 -24.87
CA ASN A 62 -9.31 7.53 -24.98
C ASN A 62 -10.43 7.61 -23.94
N PHE A 63 -10.86 6.46 -23.40
CA PHE A 63 -11.91 6.39 -22.38
C PHE A 63 -11.52 7.10 -21.08
N PHE A 64 -10.31 6.87 -20.59
CA PHE A 64 -9.81 7.46 -19.36
C PHE A 64 -9.47 8.94 -19.56
N LYS A 65 -8.86 9.29 -20.69
CA LYS A 65 -8.46 10.67 -21.02
C LYS A 65 -9.62 11.67 -20.92
N LYS A 66 -10.81 11.33 -21.45
CA LYS A 66 -11.99 12.23 -21.40
C LYS A 66 -12.55 12.44 -19.99
N LYS A 67 -12.48 11.41 -19.13
CA LYS A 67 -13.06 11.45 -17.77
C LYS A 67 -12.14 12.16 -16.78
N LEU A 68 -10.82 12.06 -16.99
CA LEU A 68 -9.79 12.60 -16.09
C LEU A 68 -9.41 14.07 -16.36
N ASN A 69 -9.68 14.61 -17.56
CA ASN A 69 -9.48 16.03 -17.87
C ASN A 69 -10.30 16.99 -16.99
N LYS A 70 -11.28 16.48 -16.23
CA LYS A 70 -12.09 17.26 -15.28
C LYS A 70 -11.45 17.38 -13.88
N VAL A 71 -10.35 16.67 -13.60
CA VAL A 71 -9.72 16.65 -12.27
C VAL A 71 -8.80 17.86 -12.10
N ASN A 72 -9.07 18.68 -11.08
CA ASN A 72 -8.37 19.94 -10.82
C ASN A 72 -6.91 19.72 -10.38
N SER A 73 -5.96 20.45 -10.98
CA SER A 73 -4.51 20.36 -10.71
C SER A 73 -4.10 20.62 -9.25
N LYS A 74 -4.89 21.39 -8.48
CA LYS A 74 -4.69 21.55 -7.02
C LYS A 74 -4.98 20.27 -6.24
N TRP A 75 -6.01 19.53 -6.64
CA TRP A 75 -6.38 18.24 -6.04
C TRP A 75 -5.33 17.18 -6.32
N VAL A 76 -4.72 17.23 -7.50
CA VAL A 76 -3.61 16.35 -7.88
C VAL A 76 -2.43 16.51 -6.91
N LYS A 77 -1.96 17.75 -6.67
CA LYS A 77 -0.76 17.99 -5.85
C LYS A 77 -0.91 17.59 -4.38
N ASN A 78 -1.98 18.03 -3.72
CA ASN A 78 -2.16 17.78 -2.28
C ASN A 78 -2.94 16.48 -2.00
N GLY A 79 -3.76 16.03 -2.94
CA GLY A 79 -4.57 14.82 -2.82
C GLY A 79 -3.77 13.52 -2.89
N ALA A 80 -2.50 13.55 -3.32
CA ALA A 80 -1.65 12.36 -3.25
C ALA A 80 -1.23 12.03 -1.81
N TYR A 81 -0.85 13.03 -1.02
CA TYR A 81 -0.55 12.84 0.41
C TYR A 81 -1.81 12.43 1.17
N ILE A 82 -2.93 13.13 0.96
CA ILE A 82 -4.21 12.78 1.60
C ILE A 82 -4.69 11.40 1.11
N GLY A 83 -4.49 11.06 -0.17
CA GLY A 83 -4.87 9.77 -0.74
C GLY A 83 -4.06 8.61 -0.18
N PHE A 84 -2.73 8.74 -0.06
CA PHE A 84 -1.91 7.69 0.54
C PHE A 84 -2.09 7.59 2.05
N PHE A 85 -2.22 8.70 2.77
CA PHE A 85 -2.40 8.65 4.22
C PHE A 85 -3.84 8.32 4.63
N ALA A 86 -4.86 8.93 4.05
CA ALA A 86 -6.26 8.63 4.40
C ALA A 86 -6.84 7.49 3.55
N GLY A 87 -6.59 7.47 2.25
CA GLY A 87 -7.12 6.46 1.33
C GLY A 87 -6.55 5.06 1.55
N GLN A 88 -5.33 4.92 2.09
CA GLN A 88 -4.80 3.61 2.52
C GLN A 88 -5.66 2.96 3.61
N PHE A 89 -6.28 3.76 4.49
CA PHE A 89 -7.17 3.27 5.54
C PHE A 89 -8.55 2.82 5.06
N PHE A 90 -9.02 3.30 3.90
CA PHE A 90 -10.39 3.02 3.40
C PHE A 90 -10.47 2.24 2.09
N VAL A 91 -9.49 2.37 1.21
CA VAL A 91 -9.50 1.77 -0.14
C VAL A 91 -8.24 0.97 -0.45
N GLY A 92 -7.17 1.17 0.34
CA GLY A 92 -5.89 0.47 0.19
C GLY A 92 -4.89 1.16 -0.74
N THR A 93 -3.60 0.91 -0.51
CA THR A 93 -2.47 1.52 -1.23
C THR A 93 -2.46 1.22 -2.71
N LEU A 94 -2.86 0.00 -3.09
CA LEU A 94 -2.91 -0.44 -4.48
C LEU A 94 -3.92 0.38 -5.29
N PHE A 95 -5.11 0.61 -4.74
CA PHE A 95 -6.14 1.40 -5.41
C PHE A 95 -5.74 2.88 -5.52
N VAL A 96 -5.18 3.44 -4.45
CA VAL A 96 -4.65 4.81 -4.47
C VAL A 96 -3.57 4.95 -5.54
N SER A 97 -2.65 3.98 -5.65
CA SER A 97 -1.59 3.96 -6.66
C SER A 97 -2.15 3.89 -8.09
N LEU A 98 -3.19 3.08 -8.31
CA LEU A 98 -3.89 2.98 -9.59
C LEU A 98 -4.54 4.31 -9.98
N VAL A 99 -5.28 4.93 -9.06
CA VAL A 99 -5.94 6.23 -9.30
C VAL A 99 -4.90 7.31 -9.59
N LEU A 100 -3.82 7.38 -8.82
CA LEU A 100 -2.77 8.36 -9.03
C LEU A 100 -2.05 8.18 -10.36
N GLY A 101 -1.84 6.94 -10.82
CA GLY A 101 -1.23 6.65 -12.12
C GLY A 101 -2.14 7.01 -13.31
N LEU A 102 -3.45 7.00 -13.12
CA LEU A 102 -4.41 7.46 -14.13
C LEU A 102 -4.47 8.99 -14.23
N VAL A 103 -4.17 9.72 -13.16
CA VAL A 103 -4.21 11.20 -13.13
C VAL A 103 -3.08 11.82 -13.99
N GLU A 104 -3.31 13.03 -14.50
CA GLU A 104 -2.49 13.68 -15.51
C GLU A 104 -1.01 13.92 -15.12
N ASN A 105 -0.16 13.99 -16.15
CA ASN A 105 1.29 13.93 -16.11
C ASN A 105 1.91 14.96 -15.16
N ARG A 106 2.49 14.50 -14.05
CA ARG A 106 3.12 15.37 -13.07
C ARG A 106 4.59 15.53 -13.45
N ARG A 107 5.12 16.76 -13.34
CA ARG A 107 6.55 17.03 -13.60
C ARG A 107 7.50 16.25 -12.67
N ASN A 108 7.01 15.67 -11.56
CA ASN A 108 7.86 15.00 -10.58
C ASN A 108 7.15 13.85 -9.84
N ASP A 109 7.21 12.65 -10.41
CA ASP A 109 6.62 11.44 -9.80
C ASP A 109 7.26 11.09 -8.44
N ILE A 110 8.51 11.51 -8.18
CA ILE A 110 9.20 11.25 -6.91
C ILE A 110 8.46 11.88 -5.74
N LEU A 111 8.18 13.18 -5.83
CA LEU A 111 7.53 13.95 -4.75
C LEU A 111 6.04 13.64 -4.59
N PHE A 112 5.39 13.18 -5.66
CA PHE A 112 3.94 13.00 -5.69
C PHE A 112 3.48 11.55 -5.53
N PHE A 113 4.35 10.57 -5.78
CA PHE A 113 4.00 9.16 -5.68
C PHE A 113 4.95 8.43 -4.73
N TYR A 114 6.26 8.44 -5.01
CA TYR A 114 7.21 7.64 -4.24
C TYR A 114 7.35 8.09 -2.79
N VAL A 115 7.54 9.39 -2.54
CA VAL A 115 7.67 9.90 -1.16
C VAL A 115 6.42 9.61 -0.33
N PRO A 116 5.19 9.95 -0.79
CA PRO A 116 3.96 9.56 -0.09
C PRO A 116 3.79 8.05 0.10
N LEU A 117 4.06 7.24 -0.93
CA LEU A 117 3.91 5.79 -0.89
C LEU A 117 4.84 5.16 0.15
N ILE A 118 6.13 5.52 0.12
CA ILE A 118 7.14 4.96 1.03
C ILE A 118 6.82 5.38 2.47
N ALA A 119 6.57 6.67 2.70
CA ALA A 119 6.30 7.19 4.03
C ALA A 119 5.03 6.57 4.64
N SER A 120 3.94 6.51 3.87
CA SER A 120 2.69 5.88 4.32
C SER A 120 2.89 4.39 4.57
N THR A 121 3.48 3.65 3.62
CA THR A 121 3.72 2.21 3.76
C THR A 121 4.51 1.86 5.02
N ILE A 122 5.61 2.57 5.30
CA ILE A 122 6.41 2.35 6.51
C ILE A 122 5.58 2.61 7.76
N CYS A 123 4.92 3.78 7.84
CA CYS A 123 4.14 4.19 9.00
C CYS A 123 3.02 3.17 9.29
N TYR A 124 2.25 2.81 8.26
CA TYR A 124 1.15 1.86 8.39
C TYR A 124 1.62 0.48 8.78
N THR A 125 2.67 -0.04 8.14
CA THR A 125 3.15 -1.39 8.46
C THR A 125 3.64 -1.48 9.90
N LEU A 126 4.31 -0.44 10.42
CA LEU A 126 4.73 -0.38 11.82
C LEU A 126 3.54 -0.31 12.79
N ILE A 127 2.56 0.55 12.52
CA ILE A 127 1.35 0.69 13.36
C ILE A 127 0.55 -0.61 13.38
N TYR A 128 0.29 -1.21 12.22
CA TYR A 128 -0.44 -2.47 12.12
C TYR A 128 0.31 -3.62 12.79
N TYR A 129 1.64 -3.65 12.65
CA TYR A 129 2.45 -4.65 13.33
C TYR A 129 2.34 -4.54 14.85
N TYR A 130 2.49 -3.31 15.39
CA TYR A 130 2.38 -3.05 16.82
C TYR A 130 0.99 -3.41 17.36
N LEU A 131 -0.08 -2.90 16.73
CA LEU A 131 -1.47 -3.15 17.15
C LEU A 131 -1.81 -4.64 17.11
N SER A 132 -1.44 -5.34 16.05
CA SER A 132 -1.78 -6.76 15.90
C SER A 132 -0.97 -7.64 16.84
N SER A 133 0.33 -7.36 17.03
CA SER A 133 1.15 -8.07 18.02
C SER A 133 0.60 -7.91 19.44
N HIS A 134 0.21 -6.68 19.81
CA HIS A 134 -0.40 -6.41 21.10
C HIS A 134 -1.76 -7.11 21.25
N GLY A 135 -2.62 -7.06 20.23
CA GLY A 135 -3.91 -7.75 20.24
C GLY A 135 -3.79 -9.27 20.36
N ILE A 136 -2.82 -9.87 19.65
CA ILE A 136 -2.57 -11.33 19.74
C ILE A 136 -2.06 -11.72 21.13
N ASN A 137 -1.18 -10.92 21.73
CA ASN A 137 -0.72 -11.17 23.09
C ASN A 137 -1.83 -11.00 24.13
N LEU A 138 -2.70 -9.99 23.97
CA LEU A 138 -3.89 -9.83 24.82
C LEU A 138 -4.81 -11.06 24.72
N MET A 139 -5.11 -11.53 23.51
CA MET A 139 -5.93 -12.73 23.32
C MET A 139 -5.29 -13.98 23.95
N LYS A 140 -3.98 -14.18 23.81
CA LYS A 140 -3.26 -15.29 24.44
C LYS A 140 -3.27 -15.26 25.97
N ASN A 141 -3.33 -14.07 26.57
CA ASN A 141 -3.40 -13.93 28.02
C ASN A 141 -4.83 -14.13 28.56
N TRP A 142 -5.84 -14.01 27.71
CA TRP A 142 -7.26 -14.18 28.05
C TRP A 142 -7.77 -15.61 27.84
N LEU A 143 -7.13 -16.39 26.96
CA LEU A 143 -7.38 -17.81 26.69
C LEU A 143 -6.52 -18.70 27.59
#